data_AF-A0A6D2KVJ1-F1
#
_entry.id   AF-A0A6D2KVJ1-F1
#
_cell.length_a   1.000
_cell.length_b   1.000
_cell.length_c   1.000
_cell.angle_alpha   90.00
_cell.angle_beta   90.00
_cell.angle_gamma   90.00
#
_symmetry.space_group_name_H-M   'P 1'
#
loop_
_entity.id
_entity.type
_entity.pdbx_description
1 polymer ?
#
loop_
_entity_poly.entity_id
_entity_poly.type
_entity_poly.pdbx_seq_one_letter_code
_entity_poly.pdbx_strand_id
1 'polypeptide(L)'
;KTRDKRKDPPAQAPSVKPSQLTMTLFPTKFENGKIEYKIRYKGRSRPFSRAKALVTSEQSRDPTKLKELLSQVLTITLDGGTSSTNA
;
A
#
# COMPACT_ATOMS: atom_id res chain seq x y z
N LYS A 1 -10.01 3.42 58.92
CA LYS A 1 -9.05 3.26 57.79
C LYS A 1 -9.63 2.23 56.82
N THR A 2 -10.24 2.66 55.73
CA THR A 2 -10.84 1.75 54.75
C THR A 2 -9.96 1.75 53.51
N ARG A 3 -9.49 0.56 53.11
CA ARG A 3 -8.50 0.33 52.06
C ARG A 3 -9.06 0.70 50.68
N ASP A 4 -8.19 1.42 49.97
CA ASP A 4 -8.18 1.72 48.54
C ASP A 4 -8.49 0.47 47.68
N LYS A 5 -9.45 0.61 46.75
CA LYS A 5 -9.62 -0.26 45.57
C LYS A 5 -9.94 0.63 44.37
N ARG A 6 -8.91 1.36 43.90
CA ARG A 6 -8.90 1.89 42.53
C ARG A 6 -9.17 0.75 41.56
N LYS A 7 -10.30 0.83 40.87
CA LYS A 7 -10.70 -0.05 39.79
C LYS A 7 -9.77 0.29 38.62
N ASP A 8 -8.83 -0.59 38.30
CA ASP A 8 -8.03 -0.44 37.08
C ASP A 8 -8.98 -0.27 35.87
N PRO A 9 -8.71 0.66 34.95
CA PRO A 9 -9.50 0.74 33.72
C PRO A 9 -9.37 -0.61 32.99
N PRO A 10 -10.44 -1.12 32.37
CA PRO A 10 -10.37 -2.36 31.63
C PRO A 10 -9.25 -2.23 30.60
N ALA A 11 -8.27 -3.13 30.67
CA ALA A 11 -7.18 -3.22 29.72
C ALA A 11 -7.81 -3.21 28.32
N GLN A 12 -7.59 -2.12 27.59
CA GLN A 12 -8.12 -1.94 26.26
C GLN A 12 -7.43 -3.01 25.41
N ALA A 13 -8.13 -4.13 25.18
CA ALA A 13 -7.64 -5.20 24.34
C ALA A 13 -7.17 -4.56 23.03
N PRO A 14 -5.93 -4.80 22.56
CA PRO A 14 -5.47 -4.23 21.32
C PRO A 14 -6.47 -4.63 20.25
N SER A 15 -7.24 -3.66 19.76
CA SER A 15 -8.18 -3.87 18.69
C SER A 15 -7.35 -4.38 17.52
N VAL A 16 -7.46 -5.68 17.24
CA VAL A 16 -6.84 -6.33 16.10
C VAL A 16 -7.62 -5.88 14.87
N LYS A 17 -7.54 -4.58 14.54
CA LYS A 17 -7.94 -4.13 13.22
C LYS A 17 -7.03 -4.88 12.25
N PRO A 18 -7.57 -5.59 11.25
CA PRO A 18 -6.73 -6.13 10.19
C PRO A 18 -5.88 -4.98 9.67
N SER A 19 -4.56 -5.16 9.67
CA SER A 19 -3.66 -4.09 9.28
C SER A 19 -3.86 -3.83 7.79
N GLN A 20 -4.56 -2.75 7.48
CA GLN A 20 -4.67 -2.22 6.13
C GLN A 20 -3.26 -2.06 5.55
N LEU A 21 -2.97 -2.75 4.44
CA LEU A 21 -1.67 -2.66 3.79
C LEU A 21 -1.71 -1.48 2.82
N THR A 22 -0.97 -0.42 3.15
CA THR A 22 -0.82 0.74 2.28
C THR A 22 0.49 0.66 1.50
N MET A 23 0.38 0.84 0.20
CA MET A 23 1.47 0.76 -0.77
C MET A 23 1.53 2.05 -1.59
N THR A 24 2.71 2.65 -1.69
CA THR A 24 2.95 3.84 -2.51
C THR A 24 3.88 3.48 -3.66
N LEU A 25 3.41 3.69 -4.88
CA LEU A 25 4.09 3.36 -6.12
C LEU A 25 4.66 4.65 -6.74
N PHE A 26 5.97 4.67 -6.93
CA PHE A 26 6.69 5.78 -7.55
C PHE A 26 7.07 5.38 -8.98
N PRO A 27 6.54 6.05 -10.01
CA PRO A 27 6.92 5.78 -11.39
C PRO A 27 8.42 6.03 -11.57
N THR A 28 9.08 5.19 -12.37
CA THR A 28 10.53 5.26 -12.59
C THR A 28 10.87 5.42 -14.06
N LYS A 29 10.27 4.60 -14.94
CA LYS A 29 10.46 4.67 -16.39
C LYS A 29 9.27 4.10 -17.14
N PHE A 30 9.12 4.54 -18.39
CA PHE A 30 8.22 3.94 -19.37
C PHE A 30 9.04 3.28 -20.48
N GLU A 31 8.79 2.00 -20.74
CA GLU A 31 9.51 1.22 -21.73
C GLU A 31 8.59 0.13 -22.29
N ASN A 32 8.58 -0.04 -23.61
CA ASN A 32 7.80 -1.06 -24.32
C ASN A 32 6.31 -1.10 -23.92
N GLY A 33 5.69 0.08 -23.79
CA GLY A 33 4.27 0.19 -23.42
C GLY A 33 3.98 -0.03 -21.93
N LYS A 34 5.01 -0.10 -21.08
CA LYS A 34 4.84 -0.39 -19.64
C LYS A 34 5.51 0.67 -18.77
N ILE A 35 4.86 1.04 -17.68
CA ILE A 35 5.47 1.87 -16.62
C ILE A 35 6.02 0.95 -15.54
N GLU A 36 7.29 1.12 -15.17
CA GLU A 36 7.90 0.50 -14.00
C GLU A 36 7.74 1.40 -12.76
N TYR A 37 7.24 0.83 -11.68
CA TYR A 37 7.06 1.49 -10.39
C TYR A 37 7.97 0.88 -9.32
N LYS A 38 8.59 1.73 -8.51
CA LYS A 38 9.21 1.33 -7.24
C LYS A 38 8.16 1.45 -6.13
N ILE A 39 8.14 0.48 -5.23
CA ILE A 39 7.10 0.38 -4.20
C ILE A 39 7.66 0.66 -2.82
N ARG A 40 6.95 1.49 -2.05
CA ARG A 40 7.16 1.69 -0.61
C ARG A 40 5.94 1.19 0.14
N TYR A 41 6.17 0.54 1.28
CA TYR A 41 5.11 0.04 2.15
C TYR A 41 5.07 0.83 3.45
N LYS A 42 3.86 1.00 3.97
CA LYS A 42 3.63 1.26 5.39
C LYS A 42 3.11 -0.04 6.01
N GLY A 43 3.78 -0.54 7.04
CA GLY A 43 3.46 -1.82 7.68
C GLY A 43 4.65 -2.77 7.73
N ARG A 44 4.40 -3.99 8.21
CA ARG A 44 5.45 -4.99 8.46
C ARG A 44 5.80 -5.83 7.23
N SER A 45 4.85 -6.05 6.31
CA SER A 45 5.07 -6.88 5.12
C SER A 45 5.57 -6.04 3.93
N ARG A 46 6.44 -6.65 3.11
CA ARG A 46 6.98 -6.08 1.86
C ARG A 46 7.00 -7.14 0.76
N PRO A 47 5.83 -7.60 0.28
CA PRO A 47 5.77 -8.74 -0.63
C PRO A 47 6.44 -8.50 -2.00
N PHE A 48 6.61 -7.26 -2.46
CA PHE A 48 7.25 -6.94 -3.75
C PHE A 48 7.85 -5.52 -3.79
N SER A 49 9.06 -5.36 -4.33
CA SER A 49 9.73 -4.05 -4.35
C SER A 49 9.41 -3.20 -5.58
N ARG A 50 8.87 -3.82 -6.63
CA ARG A 50 8.59 -3.20 -7.93
C ARG A 50 7.33 -3.78 -8.57
N ALA A 51 6.71 -3.03 -9.46
CA ALA A 51 5.62 -3.48 -10.32
C ALA A 51 5.76 -2.90 -11.72
N LYS A 52 5.15 -3.56 -12.72
CA LYS A 52 5.02 -3.04 -14.08
C LYS A 52 3.54 -2.95 -14.44
N ALA A 53 3.10 -1.78 -14.90
CA ALA A 53 1.73 -1.58 -15.37
C ALA A 53 1.72 -1.43 -16.89
N LEU A 54 0.76 -2.07 -17.55
CA LEU A 54 0.50 -1.84 -18.97
C LEU A 54 -0.18 -0.47 -19.12
N VAL A 55 0.29 0.33 -20.08
CA VAL A 55 -0.37 1.59 -20.44
C VAL A 55 -1.25 1.33 -21.66
N THR A 56 -2.49 1.82 -21.63
CA THR A 56 -3.38 1.72 -22.78
C THR A 56 -2.79 2.49 -23.96
N SER A 57 -2.94 1.96 -25.18
CA SER A 57 -2.28 2.50 -26.37
C SER A 57 -2.59 3.99 -26.59
N GLU A 58 -3.82 4.40 -26.29
CA GLU A 58 -4.28 5.79 -26.37
C GLU A 58 -3.49 6.73 -25.44
N GLN A 59 -3.22 6.33 -24.20
CA GLN A 59 -2.43 7.12 -23.26
C GLN A 59 -0.94 7.11 -23.57
N SER A 60 -0.46 6.05 -24.23
CA SER A 60 0.95 5.92 -24.60
C SER A 60 1.37 6.73 -25.83
N ARG A 61 0.42 7.14 -26.67
CA ARG A 61 0.69 7.86 -27.93
C ARG A 61 0.87 9.37 -27.72
N ASP A 62 0.26 9.92 -26.68
CA ASP A 62 0.37 11.34 -26.34
C ASP A 62 1.51 11.54 -25.33
N PRO A 63 2.63 12.19 -25.71
CA PRO A 63 3.75 12.40 -24.81
C PRO A 63 3.40 13.28 -23.61
N THR A 64 2.39 14.16 -23.72
CA THR A 64 1.96 15.02 -22.61
C THR A 64 1.26 14.20 -21.54
N LYS A 65 0.31 13.35 -21.94
CA LYS A 65 -0.39 12.45 -21.02
C LYS A 65 0.56 11.43 -20.39
N LEU A 66 1.51 10.91 -21.16
CA LEU A 66 2.53 10.01 -20.63
C LEU A 66 3.41 10.70 -19.58
N LYS A 67 3.83 11.95 -19.84
CA LYS A 67 4.61 12.74 -18.87
C LYS A 67 3.79 13.01 -17.60
N GLU A 68 2.51 13.32 -17.74
CA GLU A 68 1.59 13.50 -16.62
C GLU A 68 1.50 12.22 -15.78
N LEU A 69 1.24 11.07 -16.40
CA LEU A 69 1.20 9.77 -15.72
C LEU A 69 2.51 9.46 -14.98
N LEU A 70 3.67 9.73 -15.59
CA LEU A 70 4.97 9.51 -14.98
C LEU A 70 5.30 10.49 -13.84
N SER A 71 4.53 11.57 -13.70
CA SER A 71 4.66 12.51 -12.58
C SER A 71 3.79 12.16 -11.37
N GLN A 72 2.84 11.23 -11.53
CA GLN A 72 1.88 10.88 -10.49
C GLN A 72 2.42 9.77 -9.58
N VAL A 73 2.31 9.98 -8.27
CA VAL A 73 2.52 8.94 -7.26
C VAL A 73 1.20 8.24 -6.98
N LEU A 74 1.16 6.92 -7.15
CA LEU A 74 -0.04 6.14 -6.86
C LEU A 74 0.00 5.60 -5.44
N THR A 75 -1.13 5.63 -4.75
CA THR A 75 -1.30 4.97 -3.45
C THR A 75 -2.40 3.94 -3.56
N ILE A 76 -2.07 2.70 -3.20
CA ILE A 76 -2.99 1.57 -3.18
C ILE A 76 -3.15 1.14 -1.73
N THR A 77 -4.40 1.01 -1.32
CA THR A 77 -4.80 0.42 -0.05
C THR A 77 -5.33 -0.98 -0.33
N LEU A 78 -4.81 -1.97 0.37
CA LEU A 78 -5.34 -3.32 0.35
C LEU A 78 -5.98 -3.61 1.71
N ASP A 79 -7.30 -3.71 1.70
CA ASP A 79 -8.10 -4.17 2.83
C ASP A 79 -8.25 -5.69 2.70
N GLY A 80 -7.42 -6.44 3.42
CA GLY A 80 -7.37 -7.90 3.30
C GLY A 80 -7.20 -8.59 4.65
N GLY A 81 -8.26 -9.28 5.09
CA GLY A 81 -8.18 -10.31 6.12
C GLY A 81 -7.17 -11.38 5.71
N THR A 82 -6.35 -11.80 6.66
CA THR A 82 -5.28 -12.78 6.47
C THR A 82 -5.86 -14.16 6.15
N SER A 83 -6.08 -14.50 4.89
CA SER A 83 -5.99 -15.92 4.48
C SER A 83 -4.53 -16.22 4.23
N SER A 84 -3.83 -16.64 5.28
CA SER A 84 -2.56 -17.34 5.16
C SER A 84 -2.81 -18.65 4.41
N THR A 85 -2.58 -18.68 3.12
CA THR A 85 -2.32 -19.94 2.42
C THR A 85 -0.90 -20.35 2.78
N ASN A 86 -0.77 -21.25 3.77
CA ASN A 86 0.45 -22.01 3.96
C ASN A 86 0.65 -22.86 2.70
N ALA A 87 1.78 -22.65 2.02
CA ALA A 87 2.30 -23.55 0.99
C ALA A 87 3.54 -24.25 1.55
#